data_AF-A0A1R1PTC2-F1
#
_entry.id   AF-A0A1R1PTC2-F1
#
_cell.length_a   1.000
_cell.length_b   1.000
_cell.length_c   1.000
_cell.angle_alpha   90.00
_cell.angle_beta   90.00
_cell.angle_gamma   90.00
#
_symmetry.space_group_name_H-M   'P 1'
#
loop_
_entity.id
_entity.type
_entity.pdbx_description
1 polymer ?
#
loop_
_entity_poly.entity_id
_entity_poly.type
_entity_poly.pdbx_seq_one_letter_code
_entity_poly.pdbx_strand_id
1 'polypeptide(L)'
;MSQIKVTLLFLAVLNTVLGYKGNSPGFYMHDIPTYFVNDDIYNLVSSTQLTPDYGLLNSSNLLGKATRTLNADILQPDIVGYQKIPYSDENVSFKEGLIMIKESCQALGVVATKYVNWAKGSPKVNNSQPGYRCEYPIFTYAEKDLHHYSEDVVTSFLIQVELCAKESTYTTNFFFVSSKPGRLLSKPLNEGCAYSLFAPIKRLPFPENMEG
;
A
#
# COMPACT_ATOMS: atom_id res chain seq x y z
N MET A 1 28.66 -20.85 51.29
CA MET A 1 28.11 -19.62 51.90
C MET A 1 28.32 -18.47 50.92
N SER A 2 27.39 -17.52 50.90
CA SER A 2 27.30 -16.33 50.03
C SER A 2 26.54 -16.54 48.71
N GLN A 3 25.22 -16.40 48.80
CA GLN A 3 24.32 -16.10 47.69
C GLN A 3 24.21 -14.60 47.53
N ILE A 4 24.45 -14.09 46.32
CA ILE A 4 24.14 -12.71 45.94
C ILE A 4 22.80 -12.75 45.21
N LYS A 5 21.79 -12.20 45.88
CA LYS A 5 20.47 -11.87 45.34
C LYS A 5 20.61 -10.64 44.43
N VAL A 6 20.23 -10.77 43.16
CA VAL A 6 19.88 -9.63 42.32
C VAL A 6 18.40 -9.80 41.95
N THR A 7 17.57 -9.00 42.59
CA THR A 7 16.13 -8.94 42.37
C THR A 7 15.73 -7.47 42.28
N LEU A 8 14.80 -7.18 41.38
CA LEU A 8 14.01 -5.95 41.24
C LEU A 8 14.71 -4.73 40.63
N LEU A 9 14.49 -4.52 39.33
CA LEU A 9 14.29 -3.17 38.76
C LEU A 9 13.77 -3.25 37.32
N PHE A 10 12.48 -3.51 37.09
CA PHE A 10 11.78 -3.15 35.84
C PHE A 10 10.26 -3.17 36.06
N LEU A 11 9.77 -2.35 36.99
CA LEU A 11 8.35 -1.96 37.10
C LEU A 11 8.30 -0.50 37.54
N ALA A 12 8.59 0.42 36.61
CA ALA A 12 8.43 1.85 36.82
C ALA A 12 8.35 2.62 35.49
N VAL A 13 7.43 2.25 34.59
CA VAL A 13 6.89 3.17 33.57
C VAL A 13 5.39 2.87 33.36
N LEU A 14 4.64 2.91 34.45
CA LEU A 14 3.18 2.92 34.45
C LEU A 14 2.77 3.85 35.59
N ASN A 15 2.64 5.14 35.29
CA ASN A 15 1.80 6.14 35.96
C ASN A 15 2.41 7.55 35.85
N THR A 16 2.28 8.15 34.67
CA THR A 16 2.23 9.62 34.53
C THR A 16 1.69 9.98 33.15
N VAL A 17 0.36 9.95 32.96
CA VAL A 17 -0.40 10.98 32.21
C VAL A 17 -1.89 10.80 32.57
N LEU A 18 -2.34 11.46 33.63
CA LEU A 18 -3.74 11.86 33.78
C LEU A 18 -3.74 13.35 34.06
N GLY A 19 -4.24 14.14 33.10
CA GLY A 19 -4.31 15.59 33.26
C GLY A 19 -4.42 16.39 31.97
N TYR A 20 -5.18 15.93 30.98
CA TYR A 20 -5.63 16.80 29.88
C TYR A 20 -7.15 16.71 29.76
N LYS A 21 -7.85 17.59 30.49
CA LYS A 21 -9.16 18.09 30.09
C LYS A 21 -8.90 19.14 29.01
N GLY A 22 -8.85 18.69 27.77
CA GLY A 22 -8.80 19.55 26.59
C GLY A 22 -9.86 19.08 25.63
N ASN A 23 -10.78 19.96 25.28
CA ASN A 23 -11.80 19.88 24.23
C ASN A 23 -11.66 18.67 23.30
N SER A 24 -12.72 17.86 23.20
CA SER A 24 -12.90 16.94 22.08
C SER A 24 -12.61 17.73 20.80
N PRO A 25 -11.51 17.46 20.07
CA PRO A 25 -11.36 18.04 18.77
C PRO A 25 -12.52 17.45 17.98
N GLY A 26 -13.45 18.32 17.55
CA GLY A 26 -14.33 17.95 16.46
C GLY A 26 -13.41 17.34 15.40
N PHE A 27 -13.68 16.09 15.03
CA PHE A 27 -13.06 15.49 13.86
C PHE A 27 -13.50 16.35 12.69
N TYR A 28 -12.76 17.42 12.42
CA TYR A 28 -12.80 18.10 11.15
C TYR A 28 -12.35 17.02 10.18
N MET A 29 -13.31 16.47 9.42
CA MET A 29 -13.06 15.82 8.14
C MET A 29 -12.23 16.82 7.33
N HIS A 30 -10.90 16.75 7.49
CA HIS A 30 -9.98 17.28 6.52
C HIS A 30 -10.38 16.63 5.19
N ASP A 31 -10.58 17.47 4.18
CA ASP A 31 -10.98 17.11 2.82
C ASP A 31 -10.46 15.72 2.49
N ILE A 32 -11.36 14.74 2.49
CA ILE A 32 -11.02 13.38 2.10
C ILE A 32 -10.46 13.51 0.68
N PRO A 33 -9.18 13.16 0.44
CA PRO A 33 -8.62 13.23 -0.90
C PRO A 33 -9.60 12.58 -1.86
N THR A 34 -9.93 13.26 -2.97
CA THR A 34 -10.88 12.76 -3.99
C THR A 34 -10.59 11.34 -4.46
N TYR A 35 -9.36 10.88 -4.24
CA TYR A 35 -8.91 9.51 -4.38
C TYR A 35 -9.75 8.46 -3.62
N PHE A 36 -10.27 8.77 -2.43
CA PHE A 36 -11.08 7.82 -1.65
C PHE A 36 -12.52 7.70 -2.15
N VAL A 37 -13.00 8.62 -2.99
CA VAL A 37 -14.39 8.64 -3.46
C VAL A 37 -14.70 7.45 -4.38
N ASN A 38 -13.67 6.82 -4.97
CA ASN A 38 -13.79 5.62 -5.83
C ASN A 38 -13.03 4.40 -5.26
N ASP A 39 -13.05 4.22 -3.94
CA ASP A 39 -12.49 3.03 -3.30
C ASP A 39 -13.60 2.11 -2.78
N ASP A 40 -13.97 1.10 -3.58
CA ASP A 40 -14.96 0.08 -3.24
C ASP A 40 -14.71 -0.58 -1.88
N ILE A 41 -13.44 -0.78 -1.52
CA ILE A 41 -13.07 -1.36 -0.23
C ILE A 41 -13.44 -0.41 0.90
N TYR A 42 -13.07 0.87 0.76
CA TYR A 42 -13.43 1.89 1.73
C TYR A 42 -14.95 2.08 1.83
N ASN A 43 -15.66 2.02 0.70
CA ASN A 43 -17.13 2.11 0.63
C ASN A 43 -17.80 0.94 1.37
N LEU A 44 -17.30 -0.29 1.19
CA LEU A 44 -17.82 -1.46 1.88
C LEU A 44 -17.60 -1.36 3.40
N VAL A 45 -16.40 -1.00 3.85
CA VAL A 45 -16.12 -0.93 5.30
C VAL A 45 -16.81 0.26 5.97
N SER A 46 -17.00 1.37 5.24
CA SER A 46 -17.69 2.56 5.75
C SER A 46 -19.20 2.36 5.87
N SER A 47 -19.78 1.53 5.01
CA SER A 47 -21.22 1.21 5.04
C SER A 47 -21.55 0.16 6.11
N THR A 48 -20.64 -0.78 6.37
CA THR A 48 -20.89 -1.89 7.30
C THR A 48 -20.37 -1.63 8.71
N GLN A 49 -19.25 -0.89 8.87
CA GLN A 49 -18.65 -0.50 10.15
C GLN A 49 -18.54 -1.64 11.18
N LEU A 50 -18.22 -2.85 10.71
CA LEU A 50 -18.19 -4.05 11.57
C LEU A 50 -17.15 -3.97 12.69
N THR A 51 -16.06 -3.23 12.48
CA THR A 51 -14.96 -3.08 13.44
C THR A 51 -14.61 -1.60 13.66
N PRO A 52 -14.13 -1.20 14.85
CA PRO A 52 -13.81 0.21 15.15
C PRO A 52 -12.69 0.82 14.29
N ASP A 53 -11.85 -0.02 13.69
CA ASP A 53 -10.73 0.34 12.84
C ASP A 53 -11.11 0.42 11.35
N TYR A 54 -12.39 0.39 10.99
CA TYR A 54 -12.86 0.41 9.60
C TYR A 54 -12.26 1.56 8.78
N GLY A 55 -12.02 2.73 9.38
CA GLY A 55 -11.42 3.88 8.70
C GLY A 55 -9.97 3.65 8.22
N LEU A 56 -9.30 2.61 8.73
CA LEU A 56 -7.96 2.21 8.30
C LEU A 56 -8.00 1.20 7.13
N LEU A 57 -9.16 0.66 6.78
CA LEU A 57 -9.31 -0.34 5.72
C LEU A 57 -9.64 0.35 4.39
N ASN A 58 -8.64 0.43 3.53
CA ASN A 58 -8.77 0.99 2.19
C ASN A 58 -7.80 0.27 1.23
N SER A 59 -8.00 0.46 -0.08
CA SER A 59 -7.20 -0.09 -1.16
C SER A 59 -5.70 0.11 -0.93
N SER A 60 -5.29 1.30 -0.49
CA SER A 60 -3.88 1.65 -0.28
C SER A 60 -3.23 0.84 0.83
N ASN A 61 -3.83 0.87 2.03
CA ASN A 61 -3.32 0.17 3.19
C ASN A 61 -3.30 -1.35 2.96
N LEU A 62 -4.32 -1.88 2.28
CA LEU A 62 -4.38 -3.29 1.94
C LEU A 62 -3.38 -3.70 0.87
N LEU A 63 -3.04 -2.85 -0.11
CA LEU A 63 -1.96 -3.13 -1.05
C LEU A 63 -0.62 -3.29 -0.32
N GLY A 64 -0.31 -2.43 0.64
CA GLY A 64 0.91 -2.56 1.45
C GLY A 64 0.95 -3.84 2.31
N LYS A 65 -0.20 -4.39 2.68
CA LYS A 65 -0.31 -5.71 3.31
C LYS A 65 -0.17 -6.84 2.29
N ALA A 66 -0.76 -6.68 1.10
CA ALA A 66 -0.71 -7.63 -0.01
C ALA A 66 0.72 -7.86 -0.51
N THR A 67 1.49 -6.80 -0.77
CA THR A 67 2.87 -6.90 -1.27
C THR A 67 3.78 -7.67 -0.31
N ARG A 68 3.63 -7.44 1.00
CA ARG A 68 4.34 -8.19 2.05
C ARG A 68 3.88 -9.64 2.14
N THR A 69 2.58 -9.89 2.11
CA THR A 69 2.01 -11.24 2.24
C THR A 69 2.39 -12.13 1.05
N LEU A 70 2.40 -11.54 -0.14
CA LEU A 70 2.73 -12.22 -1.40
C LEU A 70 4.24 -12.24 -1.70
N ASN A 71 5.07 -11.63 -0.86
CA ASN A 71 6.51 -11.46 -1.09
C ASN A 71 6.82 -10.87 -2.48
N ALA A 72 6.03 -9.90 -2.93
CA ALA A 72 6.07 -9.41 -4.30
C ALA A 72 7.44 -8.82 -4.68
N ASP A 73 8.07 -8.10 -3.75
CA ASP A 73 9.41 -7.51 -3.94
C ASP A 73 10.53 -8.56 -4.10
N ILE A 74 10.35 -9.76 -3.53
CA ILE A 74 11.33 -10.85 -3.66
C ILE A 74 11.16 -11.54 -5.01
N LEU A 75 9.92 -11.72 -5.44
CA LEU A 75 9.60 -12.37 -6.72
C LEU A 75 9.89 -11.47 -7.92
N GLN A 76 9.72 -10.16 -7.76
CA GLN A 76 9.91 -9.15 -8.81
C GLN A 76 10.65 -7.92 -8.26
N PRO A 77 11.99 -7.99 -8.14
CA PRO A 77 12.79 -6.91 -7.55
C PRO A 77 12.82 -5.63 -8.41
N ASP A 78 12.42 -5.72 -9.68
CA ASP A 78 12.29 -4.63 -10.64
C ASP A 78 11.05 -3.75 -10.43
N ILE A 79 10.14 -4.15 -9.54
CA ILE A 79 8.97 -3.36 -9.16
C ILE A 79 9.39 -2.15 -8.32
N VAL A 80 8.99 -0.97 -8.79
CA VAL A 80 9.23 0.32 -8.11
C VAL A 80 7.95 0.94 -7.56
N GLY A 81 6.79 0.35 -7.87
CA GLY A 81 5.49 0.80 -7.42
C GLY A 81 4.36 -0.06 -7.98
N TYR A 82 3.14 0.36 -7.68
CA TYR A 82 1.91 -0.21 -8.21
C TYR A 82 0.95 0.91 -8.59
N GLN A 83 0.15 0.66 -9.61
CA GLN A 83 -0.94 1.52 -10.04
C GLN A 83 -2.25 0.75 -9.88
N LYS A 84 -3.25 1.33 -9.22
CA LYS A 84 -4.62 0.80 -9.25
C LYS A 84 -5.14 0.94 -10.68
N ILE A 85 -5.61 -0.18 -11.23
CA ILE A 85 -6.21 -0.25 -12.56
C ILE A 85 -7.68 -0.66 -12.44
N PRO A 86 -8.55 -0.16 -13.32
CA PRO A 86 -9.95 -0.55 -13.31
C PRO A 86 -10.13 -2.00 -13.79
N TYR A 87 -11.20 -2.62 -13.31
CA TYR A 87 -11.75 -3.83 -13.94
C TYR A 87 -12.45 -3.48 -15.26
N SER A 88 -12.63 -4.46 -16.14
CA SER A 88 -13.23 -4.28 -17.48
C SER A 88 -14.63 -3.68 -17.46
N ASP A 89 -15.37 -3.95 -16.38
CA ASP A 89 -16.75 -3.53 -16.13
C ASP A 89 -16.84 -2.19 -15.38
N GLU A 90 -15.71 -1.59 -14.99
CA GLU A 90 -15.66 -0.27 -14.38
C GLU A 90 -15.50 0.81 -15.45
N ASN A 91 -16.44 1.74 -15.51
CA ASN A 91 -16.39 2.88 -16.45
C ASN A 91 -15.50 4.02 -15.90
N VAL A 92 -14.23 3.71 -15.61
CA VAL A 92 -13.27 4.64 -15.01
C VAL A 92 -12.01 4.71 -15.87
N SER A 93 -11.50 5.93 -16.11
CA SER A 93 -10.28 6.15 -16.89
C SER A 93 -9.02 5.75 -16.11
N PHE A 94 -8.11 5.02 -16.76
CA PHE A 94 -6.79 4.62 -16.21
C PHE A 94 -5.93 5.79 -15.72
N LYS A 95 -6.16 7.00 -16.23
CA LYS A 95 -5.29 8.18 -15.99
C LYS A 95 -5.42 8.78 -14.59
N GLU A 96 -6.43 8.38 -13.82
CA GLU A 96 -6.69 8.91 -12.47
C GLU A 96 -6.44 7.86 -11.38
N GLY A 97 -5.66 6.81 -11.67
CA GLY A 97 -5.40 5.66 -10.80
C GLY A 97 -4.50 5.93 -9.58
N LEU A 98 -4.65 5.10 -8.53
CA LEU A 98 -3.94 5.23 -7.26
C LEU A 98 -2.54 4.79 -7.55
N ILE A 99 -1.57 5.67 -7.44
CA ILE A 99 -0.19 5.27 -7.57
C ILE A 99 0.38 5.09 -6.18
N MET A 100 0.96 3.92 -5.95
CA MET A 100 1.70 3.60 -4.75
C MET A 100 3.14 3.32 -5.12
N ILE A 101 4.07 4.08 -4.57
CA ILE A 101 5.50 3.92 -4.86
C ILE A 101 6.20 3.21 -3.72
N LYS A 102 7.21 2.42 -4.07
CA LYS A 102 8.08 1.76 -3.12
C LYS A 102 8.92 2.80 -2.38
N GLU A 103 8.90 2.77 -1.05
CA GLU A 103 9.83 3.48 -0.18
C GLU A 103 10.76 2.43 0.44
N SER A 104 12.06 2.61 0.26
CA SER A 104 13.09 1.77 0.89
C SER A 104 13.85 2.62 1.90
N CYS A 105 13.74 2.24 3.17
CA CYS A 105 14.40 2.92 4.28
C CYS A 105 15.54 2.05 4.81
N GLN A 106 16.73 2.63 4.93
CA GLN A 106 17.87 1.99 5.54
C GLN A 106 18.12 2.56 6.93
N ALA A 107 18.27 1.69 7.93
CA ALA A 107 18.73 2.04 9.27
C ALA A 107 19.58 0.91 9.85
N LEU A 108 20.77 1.25 10.36
CA LEU A 108 21.68 0.31 11.04
C LEU A 108 21.96 -0.98 10.23
N GLY A 109 22.03 -0.87 8.90
CA GLY A 109 22.27 -2.01 8.00
C GLY A 109 21.03 -2.83 7.62
N VAL A 110 19.85 -2.52 8.18
CA VAL A 110 18.57 -3.15 7.83
C VAL A 110 17.86 -2.31 6.77
N VAL A 111 17.34 -2.96 5.72
CA VAL A 111 16.48 -2.34 4.71
C VAL A 111 15.04 -2.72 4.99
N ALA A 112 14.19 -1.72 5.21
CA ALA A 112 12.75 -1.88 5.34
C ALA A 112 12.06 -1.31 4.10
N THR A 113 11.12 -2.06 3.54
CA THR A 113 10.33 -1.63 2.39
C THR A 113 8.87 -1.44 2.81
N LYS A 114 8.27 -0.34 2.35
CA LYS A 114 6.83 -0.13 2.37
C LYS A 114 6.38 0.54 1.09
N TYR A 115 5.07 0.62 0.88
CA TYR A 115 4.48 1.32 -0.24
C TYR A 115 3.69 2.52 0.28
N VAL A 116 3.90 3.67 -0.36
CA VAL A 116 3.24 4.93 0.04
C VAL A 116 2.45 5.49 -1.12
N ASN A 117 1.34 6.17 -0.81
CA ASN A 117 0.56 6.87 -1.82
C ASN A 117 1.42 7.97 -2.45
N TRP A 118 1.45 7.97 -3.77
CA TRP A 118 2.11 9.00 -4.56
C TRP A 118 1.06 9.92 -5.16
N ALA A 119 1.17 11.19 -4.82
CA ALA A 119 0.38 12.26 -5.43
C ALA A 119 1.32 13.15 -6.25
N LYS A 120 0.76 13.81 -7.26
CA LYS A 120 1.51 14.83 -8.01
C LYS A 120 2.00 15.91 -7.03
N GLY A 121 3.32 16.13 -6.98
CA GLY A 121 3.95 17.06 -6.04
C GLY A 121 4.45 16.43 -4.74
N SER A 122 4.29 15.12 -4.53
CA SER A 122 4.93 14.41 -3.41
C SER A 122 6.46 14.62 -3.44
N PRO A 123 7.10 14.89 -2.29
CA PRO A 123 8.53 15.16 -2.22
C PRO A 123 9.35 13.94 -2.66
N LYS A 124 10.48 14.18 -3.33
CA LYS A 124 11.38 13.14 -3.88
C LYS A 124 12.09 12.29 -2.82
N VAL A 125 12.13 12.75 -1.58
CA VAL A 125 12.79 12.08 -0.46
C VAL A 125 11.95 12.32 0.78
N ASN A 126 11.74 11.28 1.58
CA ASN A 126 11.05 11.38 2.85
C ASN A 126 12.01 11.07 4.00
N ASN A 127 12.78 12.07 4.42
CA ASN A 127 13.67 11.96 5.58
C ASN A 127 12.97 12.40 6.88
N SER A 128 11.69 12.03 7.04
CA SER A 128 10.90 12.46 8.21
C SER A 128 11.33 11.83 9.53
N GLN A 129 12.22 10.82 9.52
CA GLN A 129 12.68 10.15 10.73
C GLN A 129 14.20 10.24 10.92
N PRO A 130 14.69 10.77 12.07
CA PRO A 130 16.11 10.80 12.40
C PRO A 130 16.73 9.39 12.39
N GLY A 131 17.87 9.23 11.72
CA GLY A 131 18.60 7.95 11.65
C GLY A 131 18.12 6.99 10.55
N TYR A 132 17.08 7.34 9.81
CA TYR A 132 16.61 6.60 8.63
C TYR A 132 16.96 7.37 7.36
N ARG A 133 17.50 6.66 6.37
CA ARG A 133 17.64 7.18 4.99
C ARG A 133 16.60 6.47 4.13
N CYS A 134 15.55 7.18 3.76
CA CYS A 134 14.48 6.64 2.92
C CYS A 134 14.57 7.19 1.51
N GLU A 135 14.49 6.29 0.53
CA GLU A 135 14.54 6.63 -0.89
C GLU A 135 13.35 6.02 -1.61
N TYR A 136 12.88 6.71 -2.65
CA TYR A 136 11.90 6.18 -3.57
C TYR A 136 12.61 5.76 -4.86
N PRO A 137 12.78 4.45 -5.13
CA PRO A 137 13.50 3.98 -6.31
C PRO A 137 12.95 4.54 -7.61
N ILE A 138 11.65 4.85 -7.68
CA ILE A 138 11.03 5.46 -8.87
C ILE A 138 11.73 6.76 -9.33
N PHE A 139 12.30 7.55 -8.42
CA PHE A 139 13.02 8.80 -8.76
C PHE A 139 14.49 8.60 -9.14
N THR A 140 15.02 7.38 -9.00
CA THR A 140 16.36 7.04 -9.48
C THR A 140 16.39 6.79 -10.99
N TYR A 141 15.22 6.69 -11.62
CA TYR A 141 15.03 6.39 -13.03
C TYR A 141 14.45 7.59 -13.78
N ALA A 142 14.77 7.73 -15.06
CA ALA A 142 14.05 8.68 -15.90
C ALA A 142 12.62 8.15 -16.15
N GLU A 143 11.64 9.04 -16.29
CA GLU A 143 10.23 8.65 -16.50
C GLU A 143 10.06 7.71 -17.71
N LYS A 144 10.83 7.94 -18.77
CA LYS A 144 10.86 7.08 -19.97
C LYS A 144 11.34 5.64 -19.71
N ASP A 145 12.03 5.41 -18.60
CA ASP A 145 12.58 4.10 -18.21
C ASP A 145 11.61 3.35 -17.29
N LEU A 146 10.44 3.91 -17.01
CA LEU A 146 9.38 3.28 -16.21
C LEU A 146 8.33 2.66 -17.14
N HIS A 147 8.05 1.39 -16.92
CA HIS A 147 6.95 0.70 -17.56
C HIS A 147 5.71 0.79 -16.67
N HIS A 148 4.77 1.61 -17.10
CA HIS A 148 3.42 1.62 -16.58
C HIS A 148 2.58 0.54 -17.28
N TYR A 149 1.52 0.09 -16.61
CA TYR A 149 0.61 -0.89 -17.19
C TYR A 149 -0.01 -0.35 -18.48
N SER A 150 -0.02 -1.21 -19.51
CA SER A 150 -0.77 -1.03 -20.74
C SER A 150 -1.57 -2.30 -21.02
N GLU A 151 -2.79 -2.14 -21.53
CA GLU A 151 -3.66 -3.26 -21.90
C GLU A 151 -3.06 -4.15 -22.99
N ASP A 152 -2.13 -3.59 -23.79
CA ASP A 152 -1.47 -4.27 -24.90
C ASP A 152 -0.35 -5.22 -24.46
N VAL A 153 -0.03 -5.26 -23.16
CA VAL A 153 1.11 -6.02 -22.63
C VAL A 153 0.61 -7.14 -21.72
N VAL A 154 1.15 -8.36 -21.92
CA VAL A 154 0.99 -9.46 -20.96
C VAL A 154 1.59 -9.01 -19.63
N THR A 155 0.75 -8.78 -18.63
CA THR A 155 1.23 -8.49 -17.28
C THR A 155 0.92 -9.67 -16.39
N SER A 156 1.99 -10.40 -16.05
CA SER A 156 1.96 -11.35 -14.94
C SER A 156 2.22 -10.56 -13.65
N PHE A 157 1.65 -11.01 -12.53
CA PHE A 157 1.82 -10.40 -11.19
C PHE A 157 1.05 -9.10 -10.95
N LEU A 158 -0.12 -8.97 -11.56
CA LEU A 158 -1.13 -8.05 -11.04
C LEU A 158 -1.51 -8.53 -9.63
N ILE A 159 -1.73 -7.60 -8.69
CA ILE A 159 -2.20 -7.92 -7.35
C ILE A 159 -3.70 -7.63 -7.29
N GLN A 160 -4.49 -8.66 -6.98
CA GLN A 160 -5.88 -8.49 -6.58
C GLN A 160 -5.97 -8.49 -5.05
N VAL A 161 -6.57 -7.43 -4.52
CA VAL A 161 -7.00 -7.33 -3.12
C VAL A 161 -8.48 -7.63 -3.05
N GLU A 162 -8.85 -8.56 -2.18
CA GLU A 162 -10.24 -8.85 -1.81
C GLU A 162 -10.43 -8.51 -0.34
N LEU A 163 -11.49 -7.77 -0.02
CA LEU A 163 -11.98 -7.58 1.34
C LEU A 163 -13.45 -7.98 1.40
N CYS A 164 -13.80 -8.88 2.32
CA CYS A 164 -15.17 -9.32 2.52
C CYS A 164 -15.64 -9.02 3.95
N ALA A 165 -16.87 -8.53 4.07
CA ALA A 165 -17.60 -8.37 5.31
C ALA A 165 -18.31 -9.69 5.66
N LYS A 166 -17.99 -10.27 6.82
CA LYS A 166 -18.61 -11.52 7.30
C LYS A 166 -18.99 -11.39 8.76
N GLU A 167 -20.28 -11.52 9.04
CA GLU A 167 -20.87 -11.43 10.37
C GLU A 167 -20.49 -10.12 11.09
N SER A 168 -19.43 -10.15 11.90
CA SER A 168 -18.93 -9.05 12.72
C SER A 168 -17.46 -8.70 12.43
N THR A 169 -16.89 -9.21 11.34
CA THR A 169 -15.46 -9.05 11.01
C THR A 169 -15.23 -8.83 9.53
N TYR A 170 -14.04 -8.33 9.19
CA TYR A 170 -13.54 -8.25 7.83
C TYR A 170 -12.48 -9.33 7.58
N THR A 171 -12.57 -10.00 6.44
CA THR A 171 -11.53 -10.94 5.96
C THR A 171 -10.86 -10.37 4.73
N THR A 172 -9.53 -10.49 4.64
CA THR A 172 -8.75 -9.99 3.49
C THR A 172 -8.02 -11.14 2.81
N ASN A 173 -8.15 -11.24 1.48
CA ASN A 173 -7.40 -12.17 0.66
C ASN A 173 -6.59 -11.42 -0.40
N PHE A 174 -5.43 -11.97 -0.75
CA PHE A 174 -4.50 -11.37 -1.71
C PHE A 174 -4.09 -12.42 -2.74
N PHE A 175 -4.13 -12.05 -4.01
CA PHE A 175 -3.83 -12.97 -5.11
C PHE A 175 -2.93 -12.31 -6.15
N PHE A 176 -2.01 -13.10 -6.72
CA PHE A 176 -1.46 -12.76 -8.02
C PHE A 176 -2.42 -13.19 -9.12
N VAL A 177 -2.70 -12.28 -10.03
CA VAL A 177 -3.49 -12.52 -11.24
C VAL A 177 -2.70 -12.10 -12.46
N SER A 178 -3.08 -12.63 -13.62
CA SER A 178 -2.43 -12.34 -14.90
C SER A 178 -3.45 -11.84 -15.91
N SER A 179 -3.13 -10.78 -16.63
CA SER A 179 -3.90 -10.37 -17.81
C SER A 179 -3.28 -10.91 -19.09
N LYS A 180 -4.12 -11.16 -20.11
CA LYS A 180 -3.67 -11.43 -21.48
C LYS A 180 -3.70 -10.12 -22.27
N PRO A 181 -2.94 -10.00 -23.37
CA PRO A 181 -2.94 -8.79 -24.19
C PRO A 181 -4.36 -8.53 -24.71
N GLY A 182 -4.81 -7.29 -24.60
CA GLY A 182 -6.15 -6.86 -25.00
C GLY A 182 -7.29 -7.51 -24.19
N ARG A 183 -7.00 -8.15 -23.05
CA ARG A 183 -8.02 -8.70 -22.14
C ARG A 183 -7.91 -8.08 -20.76
N LEU A 184 -8.84 -7.18 -20.48
CA LEU A 184 -9.10 -6.68 -19.14
C LEU A 184 -9.71 -7.78 -18.27
N LEU A 185 -9.41 -7.72 -16.97
CA LEU A 185 -10.00 -8.62 -15.98
C LEU A 185 -11.36 -8.07 -15.57
N SER A 186 -12.37 -8.92 -15.49
CA SER A 186 -13.69 -8.56 -14.95
C SER A 186 -13.70 -8.68 -13.43
N LYS A 187 -14.43 -7.78 -12.77
CA LYS A 187 -14.56 -7.79 -11.32
C LYS A 187 -15.25 -9.08 -10.85
N PRO A 188 -14.74 -9.76 -9.81
CA PRO A 188 -15.44 -10.89 -9.21
C PRO A 188 -16.80 -10.45 -8.64
N LEU A 189 -17.83 -11.29 -8.83
CA LEU A 189 -19.18 -11.06 -8.31
C LEU A 189 -19.39 -11.91 -7.06
N ASN A 190 -19.03 -11.38 -5.89
CA ASN A 190 -19.27 -12.02 -4.60
C ASN A 190 -19.94 -11.04 -3.64
N GLU A 191 -21.09 -11.44 -3.09
CA GLU A 191 -21.87 -10.60 -2.19
C GLU A 191 -21.09 -10.30 -0.90
N GLY A 192 -21.15 -9.05 -0.45
CA GLY A 192 -20.44 -8.60 0.75
C GLY A 192 -18.92 -8.49 0.57
N CYS A 193 -18.40 -8.59 -0.65
CA CYS A 193 -16.98 -8.40 -0.94
C CYS A 193 -16.74 -7.18 -1.83
N ALA A 194 -15.59 -6.54 -1.61
CA ALA A 194 -15.05 -5.46 -2.42
C ALA A 194 -13.66 -5.84 -2.92
N TYR A 195 -13.33 -5.33 -4.10
CA TYR A 195 -12.16 -5.74 -4.85
C TYR A 195 -11.35 -4.53 -5.29
N SER A 196 -10.05 -4.71 -5.43
CA SER A 196 -9.18 -3.74 -6.10
C SER A 196 -8.04 -4.43 -6.80
N LEU A 197 -7.73 -3.95 -8.00
CA LEU A 197 -6.73 -4.52 -8.89
C LEU A 197 -5.57 -3.54 -9.05
N PHE A 198 -4.35 -4.06 -8.92
CA PHE A 198 -3.13 -3.27 -8.98
C PHE A 198 -2.15 -3.86 -9.98
N ALA A 199 -1.68 -3.04 -10.89
CA ALA A 199 -0.63 -3.39 -11.82
C ALA A 199 0.74 -2.90 -11.34
N PRO A 200 1.81 -3.69 -11.51
CA PRO A 200 3.14 -3.27 -11.12
C PRO A 200 3.65 -2.15 -12.05
N ILE A 201 4.33 -1.17 -11.46
CA ILE A 201 5.17 -0.21 -12.18
C ILE A 201 6.59 -0.76 -12.09
N LYS A 202 7.17 -1.05 -13.25
CA LYS A 202 8.48 -1.71 -13.35
C LYS A 202 9.53 -0.79 -13.93
N ARG A 203 10.77 -1.02 -13.56
CA ARG A 203 11.92 -0.50 -14.30
C ARG A 203 12.03 -1.28 -15.62
N LEU A 204 12.09 -0.58 -16.75
CA LEU A 204 12.46 -1.21 -18.02
C LEU A 204 13.91 -1.71 -17.93
N PRO A 205 14.22 -2.93 -18.42
CA PRO A 205 15.62 -3.31 -18.57
C PRO A 205 16.30 -2.25 -19.44
N PHE A 206 17.45 -1.75 -18.99
CA PHE A 206 18.28 -0.89 -19.84
C PHE A 206 18.55 -1.69 -21.12
N PRO A 207 18.36 -1.12 -22.33
CA PRO A 207 18.85 -1.79 -23.52
C PRO A 207 20.35 -1.97 -23.34
N GLU A 208 20.82 -3.21 -23.22
CA GLU A 208 22.24 -3.54 -22.99
C GLU A 208 23.15 -3.08 -24.15
N ASN A 209 22.57 -2.55 -25.24
CA ASN A 209 23.30 -2.17 -26.46
C ASN A 209 23.05 -0.71 -26.84
N MET A 210 23.56 0.22 -26.03
CA MET A 210 24.00 1.53 -26.53
C MET A 210 25.50 1.67 -26.27
N GLU A 211 26.29 0.73 -26.82
CA GLU A 211 27.69 1.04 -27.11
C GLU A 211 27.69 2.04 -28.27
N GLY A 212 28.30 3.20 -28.01
CA GLY A 212 28.48 4.29 -28.99
C GLY A 212 29.64 4.06 -29.94
#